data_AF-A0A940PSE0-F1
#
_entry.id   AF-A0A940PSE0-F1
#
_cell.length_a   1.000
_cell.length_b   1.000
_cell.length_c   1.000
_cell.angle_alpha   90.00
_cell.angle_beta   90.00
_cell.angle_gamma   90.00
#
_symmetry.space_group_name_H-M   'P 1'
#
loop_
_entity.id
_entity.type
_entity.pdbx_description
1 polymer ?
#
loop_
_entity_poly.entity_id
_entity_poly.type
_entity_poly.pdbx_seq_one_letter_code
_entity_poly.pdbx_strand_id
1 'polypeptide(L)'
;MKIGRVLAVTAVTGLMLTALPVAAHADDVTRSGSYTVSSSKTIDGDLIVSGGSVTINGTVKGNVRQKGGGSVTVGKKGTVEGNLVESGTGNVLVYGTVEGNVEEYGNGSVTVYSIGLVDGNIYEKGAGNVSVRGSVEGNVEEYSTGHVRLYGTARVDGNVTERKAGNLYVTRGAQVEGDISETGSGKRVNR
;
A
#
# COMPACT_ATOMS: atom_id res chain seq x y z
N MET A 1 20.07 -81.80 -14.13
CA MET A 1 20.80 -80.53 -14.01
C MET A 1 19.77 -79.39 -14.00
N LYS A 2 19.69 -78.67 -12.86
CA LYS A 2 19.28 -77.26 -12.63
C LYS A 2 17.94 -76.76 -13.23
N ILE A 3 16.85 -76.64 -12.44
CA ILE A 3 16.37 -75.50 -11.58
C ILE A 3 15.63 -74.38 -12.34
N GLY A 4 14.41 -74.05 -11.88
CA GLY A 4 13.92 -72.67 -11.71
C GLY A 4 12.57 -72.35 -12.36
N ARG A 5 11.64 -71.57 -11.79
CA ARG A 5 11.34 -71.05 -10.44
C ARG A 5 9.97 -70.35 -10.53
N VAL A 6 9.24 -70.36 -9.42
CA VAL A 6 7.92 -69.72 -9.12
C VAL A 6 7.88 -68.21 -9.43
N LEU A 7 6.70 -67.65 -9.75
CA LEU A 7 6.23 -66.29 -9.37
C LEU A 7 4.71 -66.20 -9.61
N ALA A 8 3.84 -66.26 -8.59
CA ALA A 8 3.55 -65.28 -7.52
C ALA A 8 2.83 -64.02 -8.02
N VAL A 9 1.50 -64.03 -7.85
CA VAL A 9 0.57 -62.91 -8.01
C VAL A 9 0.71 -61.98 -6.82
N THR A 10 0.97 -60.69 -7.06
CA THR A 10 0.78 -59.63 -6.07
C THR A 10 0.22 -58.39 -6.77
N ALA A 11 -1.08 -58.17 -6.57
CA ALA A 11 -1.73 -56.90 -6.89
C ALA A 11 -1.41 -55.91 -5.76
N VAL A 12 -0.73 -54.82 -6.08
CA VAL A 12 -0.51 -53.69 -5.17
C VAL A 12 -1.49 -52.59 -5.56
N THR A 13 -2.55 -52.42 -4.77
CA THR A 13 -3.45 -51.26 -4.85
C THR A 13 -2.76 -50.06 -4.21
N GLY A 14 -2.25 -49.15 -5.04
CA GLY A 14 -1.75 -47.85 -4.59
C GLY A 14 -2.90 -46.91 -4.27
N LEU A 15 -3.12 -46.62 -2.99
CA LEU A 15 -4.00 -45.53 -2.55
C LEU A 15 -3.24 -44.20 -2.69
N MET A 16 -3.47 -43.50 -3.80
CA MET A 16 -2.98 -42.13 -4.01
C MET A 16 -3.77 -41.17 -3.12
N LEU A 17 -3.12 -40.67 -2.06
CA LEU A 17 -3.66 -39.64 -1.19
C LEU A 17 -3.47 -38.27 -1.85
N THR A 18 -4.48 -37.78 -2.56
CA THR A 18 -4.47 -36.43 -3.13
C THR A 18 -4.64 -35.40 -2.01
N ALA A 19 -3.59 -34.63 -1.70
CA ALA A 19 -3.71 -33.47 -0.84
C ALA A 19 -4.62 -32.44 -1.51
N LEU A 20 -5.80 -32.19 -0.94
CA LEU A 20 -6.66 -31.09 -1.37
C LEU A 20 -5.99 -29.78 -0.92
N PRO A 21 -5.88 -28.76 -1.79
CA PRO A 21 -5.42 -27.45 -1.35
C PRO A 21 -6.42 -26.91 -0.32
N VAL A 22 -5.96 -26.69 0.92
CA VAL A 22 -6.75 -26.00 1.93
C VAL A 22 -6.81 -24.54 1.48
N ALA A 23 -8.00 -24.05 1.14
CA ALA A 23 -8.22 -22.64 0.92
C ALA A 23 -7.81 -21.89 2.20
N ALA A 24 -6.79 -21.05 2.12
CA ALA A 24 -6.46 -20.13 3.21
C ALA A 24 -7.65 -19.19 3.37
N HIS A 25 -8.36 -19.27 4.49
CA HIS A 25 -9.39 -18.31 4.83
C HIS A 25 -8.68 -17.03 5.26
N ALA A 26 -8.89 -15.94 4.51
CA ALA A 26 -8.42 -14.63 4.93
C ALA A 26 -9.16 -14.22 6.21
N ASP A 27 -8.41 -13.92 7.28
CA ASP A 27 -8.97 -13.49 8.56
C ASP A 27 -9.09 -11.96 8.61
N ASP A 28 -10.19 -11.45 8.04
CA ASP A 28 -10.49 -10.02 8.06
C ASP A 28 -10.71 -9.50 9.48
N VAL A 29 -10.18 -8.32 9.77
CA VAL A 29 -10.32 -7.64 11.06
C VAL A 29 -11.10 -6.35 10.88
N THR A 30 -12.28 -6.26 11.50
CA THR A 30 -13.07 -5.01 11.58
C THR A 30 -13.05 -4.44 13.00
N ARG A 31 -12.75 -3.14 13.14
CA ARG A 31 -12.67 -2.44 14.44
C ARG A 31 -13.31 -1.05 14.40
N SER A 32 -13.83 -0.62 15.55
CA SER A 32 -14.19 0.77 15.82
C SER A 32 -13.19 1.42 16.77
N GLY A 33 -12.94 2.71 16.61
CA GLY A 33 -11.94 3.44 17.39
C GLY A 33 -10.51 3.14 16.91
N SER A 34 -9.53 3.69 17.62
CA SER A 34 -8.13 3.55 17.22
C SER A 34 -7.63 2.11 17.37
N TYR A 35 -6.82 1.65 16.42
CA TYR A 35 -6.28 0.30 16.41
C TYR A 35 -4.81 0.28 16.00
N THR A 36 -4.02 -0.55 16.67
CA THR A 36 -2.60 -0.74 16.36
C THR A 36 -2.32 -2.20 16.02
N VAL A 37 -1.76 -2.45 14.83
CA VAL A 37 -1.12 -3.72 14.48
C VAL A 37 0.30 -3.67 15.03
N SER A 38 0.55 -4.36 16.13
CA SER A 38 1.89 -4.43 16.74
C SER A 38 2.91 -5.09 15.81
N SER A 39 4.20 -4.85 16.02
CA SER A 39 5.26 -5.37 15.14
C SER A 39 5.38 -6.88 15.07
N SER A 40 4.83 -7.61 16.05
CA SER A 40 4.75 -9.07 16.05
C SER A 40 3.47 -9.63 15.45
N LYS A 41 2.54 -8.77 15.02
CA LYS A 41 1.21 -9.18 14.55
C LYS A 41 1.16 -9.19 13.03
N THR A 42 0.60 -10.27 12.49
CA THR A 42 0.17 -10.38 11.10
C THR A 42 -1.35 -10.51 11.07
N ILE A 43 -1.99 -9.77 10.16
CA ILE A 43 -3.40 -9.96 9.79
C ILE A 43 -3.40 -10.64 8.42
N ASP A 44 -3.97 -11.85 8.33
CA ASP A 44 -3.99 -12.69 7.12
C ASP A 44 -5.15 -12.34 6.17
N GLY A 45 -5.59 -11.08 6.19
CA GLY A 45 -6.75 -10.58 5.45
C GLY A 45 -6.84 -9.05 5.49
N ASP A 46 -8.02 -8.50 5.26
CA ASP A 46 -8.27 -7.06 5.23
C ASP A 46 -8.37 -6.48 6.65
N LEU A 47 -7.91 -5.24 6.84
CA LEU A 47 -8.09 -4.46 8.06
C LEU A 47 -9.03 -3.28 7.79
N ILE A 48 -10.19 -3.28 8.43
CA ILE A 48 -11.19 -2.22 8.33
C ILE A 48 -11.34 -1.54 9.69
N VAL A 49 -11.10 -0.23 9.76
CA VAL A 49 -11.21 0.56 10.99
C VAL A 49 -12.08 1.79 10.78
N SER A 50 -12.97 2.06 11.72
CA SER A 50 -13.86 3.23 11.67
C SER A 50 -13.81 4.08 12.93
N GLY A 51 -13.76 5.41 12.77
CA GLY A 51 -13.86 6.36 13.88
C GLY A 51 -12.64 6.36 14.81
N GLY A 52 -11.47 6.05 14.28
CA GLY A 52 -10.20 6.22 14.98
C GLY A 52 -8.99 6.01 14.07
N SER A 53 -7.80 6.21 14.64
CA SER A 53 -6.55 6.11 13.90
C SER A 53 -6.04 4.68 13.80
N VAL A 54 -5.39 4.35 12.69
CA VAL A 54 -4.75 3.07 12.44
C VAL A 54 -3.24 3.24 12.48
N THR A 55 -2.55 2.44 13.28
CA THR A 55 -1.08 2.36 13.26
C THR A 55 -0.65 0.94 12.92
N ILE A 56 0.13 0.77 11.86
CA ILE A 56 0.60 -0.54 11.38
C ILE A 56 2.09 -0.62 11.60
N ASN A 57 2.52 -1.40 12.59
CA ASN A 57 3.94 -1.69 12.86
C ASN A 57 4.32 -3.12 12.50
N GLY A 58 3.34 -4.00 12.27
CA GLY A 58 3.50 -5.37 11.76
C GLY A 58 2.97 -5.49 10.33
N THR A 59 2.37 -6.62 9.98
CA THR A 59 1.95 -6.90 8.60
C THR A 59 0.42 -7.00 8.47
N VAL A 60 -0.13 -6.38 7.43
CA VAL A 60 -1.49 -6.64 6.94
C VAL A 60 -1.35 -7.20 5.53
N LYS A 61 -1.75 -8.45 5.32
CA LYS A 61 -1.60 -9.13 4.03
C LYS A 61 -2.69 -8.77 3.01
N GLY A 62 -3.81 -8.25 3.50
CA GLY A 62 -4.88 -7.69 2.66
C GLY A 62 -4.81 -6.17 2.55
N ASN A 63 -5.96 -5.59 2.24
CA ASN A 63 -6.15 -4.16 2.14
C ASN A 63 -6.38 -3.54 3.52
N VAL A 64 -6.00 -2.27 3.66
CA VAL A 64 -6.33 -1.44 4.83
C VAL A 64 -7.35 -0.40 4.41
N ARG A 65 -8.45 -0.30 5.17
CA ARG A 65 -9.49 0.72 4.98
C ARG A 65 -9.76 1.43 6.29
N GLN A 66 -9.47 2.72 6.35
CA GLN A 66 -9.84 3.57 7.48
C GLN A 66 -10.91 4.60 7.06
N LYS A 67 -11.97 4.72 7.85
CA LYS A 67 -13.06 5.68 7.61
C LYS A 67 -13.40 6.52 8.84
N GLY A 68 -13.87 7.74 8.64
CA GLY A 68 -14.23 8.67 9.73
C GLY A 68 -13.03 9.37 10.35
N GLY A 69 -13.20 9.94 11.54
CA GLY A 69 -12.13 10.68 12.22
C GLY A 69 -10.96 9.77 12.62
N GLY A 70 -9.75 10.13 12.20
CA GLY A 70 -8.56 9.31 12.43
C GLY A 70 -7.49 9.60 11.39
N SER A 71 -6.36 8.90 11.47
CA SER A 71 -5.31 8.91 10.44
C SER A 71 -4.74 7.51 10.30
N VAL A 72 -4.13 7.20 9.17
CA VAL A 72 -3.42 5.93 8.96
C VAL A 72 -1.91 6.18 8.98
N THR A 73 -1.20 5.41 9.80
CA THR A 73 0.27 5.44 9.85
C THR A 73 0.82 4.04 9.60
N VAL A 74 1.55 3.86 8.50
CA VAL A 74 2.37 2.67 8.27
C VAL A 74 3.74 2.97 8.88
N GLY A 75 4.02 2.39 10.03
CA GLY A 75 5.29 2.56 10.75
C GLY A 75 6.47 1.98 9.97
N LYS A 76 7.70 2.27 10.41
CA LYS A 76 8.94 1.90 9.69
C LYS A 76 9.11 0.40 9.40
N LYS A 77 8.48 -0.45 10.20
CA LYS A 77 8.46 -1.91 10.03
C LYS A 77 7.11 -2.45 9.57
N GLY A 78 6.16 -1.54 9.34
CA GLY A 78 4.82 -1.86 8.91
C GLY A 78 4.81 -2.19 7.43
N THR A 79 4.05 -3.23 7.09
CA THR A 79 3.81 -3.63 5.70
C THR A 79 2.31 -3.78 5.48
N VAL A 80 1.83 -3.21 4.37
CA VAL A 80 0.51 -3.47 3.80
C VAL A 80 0.74 -4.09 2.42
N GLU A 81 0.43 -5.38 2.27
CA GLU A 81 0.63 -6.09 0.98
C GLU A 81 -0.47 -5.74 -0.04
N GLY A 82 -1.62 -5.25 0.44
CA GLY A 82 -2.70 -4.75 -0.40
C GLY A 82 -2.72 -3.22 -0.57
N ASN A 83 -3.90 -2.69 -0.92
CA ASN A 83 -4.12 -1.25 -1.02
C ASN A 83 -4.40 -0.63 0.35
N LEU A 84 -4.04 0.64 0.52
CA LEU A 84 -4.37 1.45 1.68
C LEU A 84 -5.34 2.56 1.27
N VAL A 85 -6.54 2.56 1.86
CA VAL A 85 -7.56 3.57 1.63
C VAL A 85 -7.89 4.30 2.94
N GLU A 86 -7.79 5.62 2.93
CA GLU A 86 -8.33 6.52 3.95
C GLU A 86 -9.48 7.32 3.33
N SER A 87 -10.60 7.43 4.06
CA SER A 87 -11.80 8.15 3.58
C SER A 87 -12.40 9.02 4.68
N GLY A 88 -11.56 9.74 5.41
CA GLY A 88 -11.88 10.55 6.57
C GLY A 88 -11.35 11.97 6.43
N THR A 89 -10.81 12.53 7.51
CA THR A 89 -10.27 13.91 7.51
C THR A 89 -8.84 13.96 8.02
N GLY A 90 -8.17 12.82 8.14
CA GLY A 90 -6.80 12.77 8.60
C GLY A 90 -5.86 12.23 7.56
N ASN A 91 -4.61 12.04 7.97
CA ASN A 91 -3.52 11.88 7.04
C ASN A 91 -3.18 10.41 6.81
N VAL A 92 -2.58 10.11 5.66
CA VAL A 92 -1.87 8.87 5.43
C VAL A 92 -0.37 9.12 5.54
N LEU A 93 0.27 8.51 6.53
CA LEU A 93 1.70 8.65 6.80
C LEU A 93 2.41 7.33 6.54
N VAL A 94 3.20 7.26 5.47
CA VAL A 94 3.91 6.05 5.05
C VAL A 94 5.39 6.15 5.43
N TYR A 95 5.78 5.45 6.48
CA TYR A 95 7.18 5.25 6.88
C TYR A 95 7.71 3.85 6.52
N GLY A 96 6.82 2.87 6.36
CA GLY A 96 7.14 1.51 5.93
C GLY A 96 6.75 1.26 4.48
N THR A 97 6.20 0.08 4.19
CA THR A 97 5.88 -0.35 2.83
C THR A 97 4.37 -0.50 2.62
N VAL A 98 3.88 0.00 1.49
CA VAL A 98 2.58 -0.34 0.92
C VAL A 98 2.84 -0.92 -0.48
N GLU A 99 2.53 -2.20 -0.68
CA GLU A 99 2.76 -2.87 -1.97
C GLU A 99 1.64 -2.55 -2.98
N GLY A 100 0.46 -2.18 -2.51
CA GLY A 100 -0.62 -1.70 -3.36
C GLY A 100 -0.62 -0.17 -3.56
N ASN A 101 -1.79 0.34 -3.95
CA ASN A 101 -2.03 1.77 -4.07
C ASN A 101 -2.32 2.41 -2.71
N VAL A 102 -2.00 3.70 -2.60
CA VAL A 102 -2.43 4.56 -1.49
C VAL A 102 -3.48 5.54 -2.01
N GLU A 103 -4.66 5.53 -1.40
CA GLU A 103 -5.77 6.41 -1.75
C GLU A 103 -6.27 7.18 -0.52
N GLU A 104 -6.32 8.49 -0.62
CA GLU A 104 -6.98 9.38 0.32
C GLU A 104 -8.17 10.04 -0.42
N TYR A 105 -9.35 10.03 0.19
CA TYR A 105 -10.59 10.59 -0.41
C TYR A 105 -11.13 11.84 0.31
N GLY A 106 -10.52 12.23 1.42
CA GLY A 106 -10.97 13.21 2.37
C GLY A 106 -10.30 14.58 2.25
N ASN A 107 -10.13 15.24 3.39
CA ASN A 107 -9.44 16.54 3.46
C ASN A 107 -8.04 16.40 4.08
N GLY A 108 -7.52 15.17 4.05
CA GLY A 108 -6.25 14.79 4.63
C GLY A 108 -5.07 15.16 3.76
N SER A 109 -4.02 14.36 3.86
CA SER A 109 -2.85 14.46 3.01
C SER A 109 -2.12 13.13 3.03
N VAL A 110 -1.53 12.75 1.90
CA VAL A 110 -0.63 11.61 1.81
C VAL A 110 0.82 12.10 1.96
N THR A 111 1.57 11.50 2.89
CA THR A 111 3.01 11.74 3.03
C THR A 111 3.78 10.43 3.03
N VAL A 112 4.67 10.26 2.05
CA VAL A 112 5.68 9.18 2.01
C VAL A 112 6.99 9.71 2.56
N TYR A 113 7.45 9.16 3.68
CA TYR A 113 8.68 9.57 4.34
C TYR A 113 9.92 8.95 3.68
N SER A 114 11.13 9.41 4.05
CA SER A 114 12.38 9.11 3.33
C SER A 114 12.72 7.63 3.14
N ILE A 115 12.19 6.74 3.97
CA ILE A 115 12.36 5.28 3.83
C ILE A 115 11.05 4.56 3.48
N GLY A 116 9.96 5.33 3.33
CA GLY A 116 8.68 4.80 2.93
C GLY A 116 8.70 4.41 1.45
N LEU A 117 8.02 3.31 1.15
CA LEU A 117 7.88 2.77 -0.20
C LEU A 117 6.39 2.56 -0.49
N VAL A 118 5.96 3.04 -1.65
CA VAL A 118 4.67 2.68 -2.26
C VAL A 118 4.97 2.04 -3.61
N ASP A 119 4.73 0.74 -3.75
CA ASP A 119 4.96 0.02 -5.01
C ASP A 119 3.85 0.33 -6.04
N GLY A 120 2.65 0.66 -5.56
CA GLY A 120 1.56 1.15 -6.40
C GLY A 120 1.59 2.66 -6.67
N ASN A 121 0.41 3.17 -7.00
CA ASN A 121 0.16 4.59 -7.22
C ASN A 121 -0.29 5.30 -5.94
N ILE A 122 -0.14 6.62 -5.91
CA ILE A 122 -0.72 7.50 -4.90
C ILE A 122 -1.81 8.35 -5.54
N TYR A 123 -3.00 8.34 -4.92
CA TYR A 123 -4.13 9.18 -5.31
C TYR A 123 -4.64 9.98 -4.10
N GLU A 124 -4.47 11.30 -4.15
CA GLU A 124 -5.15 12.25 -3.26
C GLU A 124 -6.37 12.78 -4.01
N LYS A 125 -7.54 12.22 -3.70
CA LYS A 125 -8.79 12.46 -4.43
C LYS A 125 -9.60 13.60 -3.84
N GLY A 126 -9.38 13.94 -2.57
CA GLY A 126 -10.00 15.08 -1.91
C GLY A 126 -9.04 16.25 -1.75
N ALA A 127 -9.37 17.20 -0.86
CA ALA A 127 -8.60 18.44 -0.71
C ALA A 127 -7.43 18.23 0.26
N GLY A 128 -6.21 18.16 -0.27
CA GLY A 128 -5.07 17.74 0.52
C GLY A 128 -3.74 17.93 -0.20
N ASN A 129 -2.65 17.52 0.43
CA ASN A 129 -1.34 17.56 -0.21
C ASN A 129 -0.80 16.16 -0.39
N VAL A 130 -0.04 15.95 -1.46
CA VAL A 130 0.84 14.79 -1.58
C VAL A 130 2.28 15.24 -1.37
N SER A 131 2.97 14.65 -0.38
CA SER A 131 4.37 14.94 -0.07
C SER A 131 5.22 13.68 -0.15
N VAL A 132 6.15 13.63 -1.10
CA VAL A 132 7.01 12.45 -1.32
C VAL A 132 8.46 12.77 -0.95
N ARG A 133 9.00 12.00 0.00
CA ARG A 133 10.43 11.98 0.34
C ARG A 133 11.08 10.61 0.07
N GLY A 134 10.29 9.55 0.05
CA GLY A 134 10.72 8.17 -0.23
C GLY A 134 10.53 7.79 -1.70
N SER A 135 10.18 6.54 -1.94
CA SER A 135 9.98 5.99 -3.29
C SER A 135 8.50 5.71 -3.58
N VAL A 136 8.11 5.95 -4.82
CA VAL A 136 6.81 5.56 -5.40
C VAL A 136 7.08 4.92 -6.76
N GLU A 137 6.83 3.62 -6.90
CA GLU A 137 7.10 2.92 -8.16
C GLU A 137 5.99 3.21 -9.21
N GLY A 138 4.81 3.61 -8.75
CA GLY A 138 3.71 4.06 -9.60
C GLY A 138 3.63 5.58 -9.83
N ASN A 139 2.44 6.02 -10.22
CA ASN A 139 2.12 7.43 -10.43
C ASN A 139 1.77 8.14 -9.12
N VAL A 140 1.96 9.45 -9.11
CA VAL A 140 1.51 10.35 -8.03
C VAL A 140 0.51 11.34 -8.60
N GLU A 141 -0.73 11.29 -8.12
CA GLU A 141 -1.81 12.14 -8.63
C GLU A 141 -2.60 12.82 -7.51
N GLU A 142 -2.75 14.14 -7.63
CA GLU A 142 -3.65 14.96 -6.82
C GLU A 142 -4.79 15.49 -7.71
N TYR A 143 -6.04 15.39 -7.26
CA TYR A 143 -7.25 15.66 -8.07
C TYR A 143 -8.02 16.93 -7.67
N SER A 144 -7.62 17.66 -6.64
CA SER A 144 -8.43 18.68 -5.98
C SER A 144 -7.63 19.95 -5.65
N THR A 145 -8.06 20.67 -4.62
CA THR A 145 -7.30 21.81 -4.10
C THR A 145 -6.20 21.28 -3.17
N GLY A 146 -4.95 21.57 -3.48
CA GLY A 146 -3.86 20.84 -2.88
C GLY A 146 -2.50 21.25 -3.41
N HIS A 147 -1.46 20.55 -3.00
CA HIS A 147 -0.14 20.66 -3.64
C HIS A 147 0.50 19.27 -3.73
N VAL A 148 1.19 19.01 -4.84
CA VAL A 148 2.15 17.91 -4.91
C VAL A 148 3.54 18.45 -4.62
N ARG A 149 4.28 17.82 -3.71
CA ARG A 149 5.66 18.19 -3.38
C ARG A 149 6.57 16.98 -3.38
N LEU A 150 7.53 16.99 -4.31
CA LEU A 150 8.65 16.06 -4.35
C LEU A 150 9.86 16.70 -3.66
N TYR A 151 10.36 16.06 -2.61
CA TYR A 151 11.56 16.49 -1.90
C TYR A 151 12.82 15.96 -2.58
N GLY A 152 13.99 16.49 -2.23
CA GLY A 152 15.25 16.17 -2.91
C GLY A 152 15.71 14.71 -2.86
N THR A 153 15.05 13.85 -2.06
CA THR A 153 15.28 12.40 -2.01
C THR A 153 14.18 11.57 -2.67
N ALA A 154 13.13 12.22 -3.18
CA ALA A 154 12.00 11.54 -3.79
C ALA A 154 12.41 10.79 -5.05
N ARG A 155 11.89 9.58 -5.22
CA ARG A 155 11.93 8.83 -6.48
C ARG A 155 10.52 8.47 -6.88
N VAL A 156 10.16 8.77 -8.11
CA VAL A 156 8.88 8.39 -8.69
C VAL A 156 9.13 7.79 -10.06
N ASP A 157 8.80 6.52 -10.24
CA ASP A 157 9.05 5.84 -11.52
C ASP A 157 7.91 6.11 -12.51
N GLY A 158 6.70 6.40 -12.01
CA GLY A 158 5.58 6.85 -12.81
C GLY A 158 5.54 8.36 -13.09
N ASN A 159 4.37 8.81 -13.54
CA ASN A 159 4.08 10.22 -13.78
C ASN A 159 3.70 10.93 -12.47
N VAL A 160 3.90 12.24 -12.44
CA VAL A 160 3.49 13.11 -11.33
C VAL A 160 2.54 14.18 -11.86
N THR A 161 1.30 14.16 -11.38
CA THR A 161 0.25 15.07 -11.83
C THR A 161 -0.40 15.82 -10.68
N GLU A 162 -0.47 17.14 -10.78
CA GLU A 162 -1.39 17.98 -10.00
C GLU A 162 -2.45 18.51 -10.99
N ARG A 163 -3.75 18.38 -10.63
CA ARG A 163 -4.83 18.64 -11.60
C ARG A 163 -5.59 19.94 -11.45
N LYS A 164 -5.73 20.51 -10.26
CA LYS A 164 -6.65 21.64 -10.06
C LYS A 164 -5.97 22.84 -9.40
N ALA A 165 -6.29 23.14 -8.15
CA ALA A 165 -5.85 24.38 -7.54
C ALA A 165 -4.66 24.06 -6.65
N GLY A 166 -3.47 24.21 -7.20
CA GLY A 166 -2.27 23.78 -6.51
C GLY A 166 -0.99 24.05 -7.28
N ASN A 167 0.14 23.90 -6.61
CA ASN A 167 1.44 23.95 -7.26
C ASN A 167 2.07 22.56 -7.16
N LEU A 168 2.76 22.17 -8.22
CA LEU A 168 3.61 21.00 -8.24
C LEU A 168 5.04 21.43 -7.96
N TYR A 169 5.53 21.18 -6.75
CA TYR A 169 6.89 21.53 -6.34
C TYR A 169 7.85 20.36 -6.57
N VAL A 170 8.91 20.59 -7.35
CA VAL A 170 9.98 19.61 -7.57
C VAL A 170 11.27 20.18 -7.00
N THR A 171 11.73 19.60 -5.90
CA THR A 171 12.98 20.02 -5.24
C THR A 171 14.18 19.39 -5.95
N ARG A 172 15.29 20.12 -6.07
CA ARG A 172 16.56 19.63 -6.59
C ARG A 172 16.95 18.31 -5.93
N GLY A 173 17.22 17.31 -6.77
CA GLY A 173 17.55 15.95 -6.35
C GLY A 173 16.39 14.96 -6.46
N ALA A 174 15.13 15.43 -6.51
CA ALA A 174 13.99 14.58 -6.82
C ALA A 174 14.16 13.95 -8.22
N GLN A 175 13.88 12.66 -8.31
CA GLN A 175 13.94 11.89 -9.55
C GLN A 175 12.51 11.50 -9.93
N VAL A 176 12.15 11.76 -11.18
CA VAL A 176 10.89 11.32 -11.78
C VAL A 176 11.24 10.73 -13.14
N GLU A 177 10.92 9.46 -13.37
CA GLU A 177 11.17 8.81 -14.66
C GLU A 177 10.09 9.16 -15.69
N GLY A 178 8.84 9.28 -15.24
CA GLY A 178 7.71 9.71 -16.06
C GLY A 178 7.58 11.22 -16.26
N ASP A 179 6.43 11.63 -16.78
CA ASP A 179 6.10 13.02 -17.03
C ASP A 179 5.68 13.76 -15.74
N ILE A 180 6.02 15.04 -15.67
CA ILE A 180 5.61 15.95 -14.60
C ILE A 180 4.63 16.97 -15.17
N SER A 181 3.38 16.89 -14.75
CA SER A 181 2.28 17.70 -15.29
C SER A 181 1.56 18.48 -14.18
N GLU A 182 1.40 19.79 -14.39
CA GLU A 182 0.39 20.59 -13.69
C GLU A 182 -0.66 20.93 -14.75
N THR A 183 -1.89 20.49 -14.56
CA THR A 183 -3.00 20.70 -15.51
C THR A 183 -4.06 21.65 -14.99
N GLY A 184 -3.75 22.30 -13.87
CA GLY A 184 -4.63 23.11 -13.07
C GLY A 184 -4.43 24.60 -13.28
N SER A 185 -4.80 25.38 -12.27
CA SER A 185 -4.67 26.83 -12.29
C SER A 185 -3.38 27.33 -11.64
N GLY A 186 -2.57 26.45 -11.06
CA GLY A 186 -1.31 26.83 -10.47
C GLY A 186 -0.16 26.59 -11.43
N LYS A 187 0.95 26.09 -10.89
CA LYS A 187 2.18 25.93 -11.68
C LYS A 187 3.11 24.88 -11.12
N ARG A 188 3.91 24.32 -12.02
CA ARG A 188 5.14 23.62 -11.67
C ARG A 188 6.18 24.62 -11.16
N VAL A 189 6.75 24.32 -9.99
CA VAL A 189 7.80 25.11 -9.33
C VAL A 189 9.01 24.22 -9.08
N ASN A 190 10.10 24.45 -9.82
CA ASN A 190 11.37 23.80 -9.54
C ASN A 190 12.12 24.61 -8.46
N ARG A 191 12.62 23.96 -7.41
CA ARG A 191 13.33 24.59 -6.28
C ARG A 191 14.69 23.98 -6.04
#